data_AF-A0AAW2MZ62-F1
#
_entry.id   AF-A0AAW2MZ62-F1
#
_cell.length_a   1.000
_cell.length_b   1.000
_cell.length_c   1.000
_cell.angle_alpha   90.00
_cell.angle_beta   90.00
_cell.angle_gamma   90.00
#
_symmetry.space_group_name_H-M   'P 1'
#
loop_
_entity.id
_entity.type
_entity.pdbx_description
1 polymer ?
#
loop_
_entity_poly.entity_id
_entity_poly.type
_entity_poly.pdbx_seq_one_letter_code
_entity_poly.pdbx_strand_id
1 'polypeptide(L)'
;MPEYNPTFLKKLITLAMDRRNREKEIASVILSALHMEIFSAENIVDAFVMLLESAEDTTLDILDAPNELAYFLARAVMEDALAPLNLAEIANRLPPNNSGSETVHMAQSLIAAQHAGERAPGAGVAVLAGPWRMLKDKIQKLLEEYESGEVINEACQCIRNLAMPFR
;
A
#
# COMPACT_ATOMS: atom_id res chain seq x y z
N MET A 1 -13.01 -13.50 -17.91
CA MET A 1 -13.00 -12.43 -18.92
C MET A 1 -12.03 -11.36 -18.44
N PRO A 2 -10.80 -11.32 -18.97
CA PRO A 2 -9.73 -10.43 -18.50
C PRO A 2 -10.08 -8.94 -18.59
N GLU A 3 -11.00 -8.56 -19.48
CA GLU A 3 -11.43 -7.19 -19.75
C GLU A 3 -12.05 -6.45 -18.55
N TYR A 4 -12.58 -7.18 -17.56
CA TYR A 4 -13.18 -6.58 -16.36
C TYR A 4 -12.20 -6.45 -15.19
N ASN A 5 -10.97 -6.95 -15.33
CA ASN A 5 -9.99 -6.97 -14.27
C ASN A 5 -9.65 -5.55 -13.76
N PRO A 6 -9.42 -4.54 -14.63
CA PRO A 6 -9.15 -3.18 -14.16
C PRO A 6 -10.34 -2.58 -13.39
N THR A 7 -11.57 -2.81 -13.89
CA THR A 7 -12.79 -2.33 -13.24
C THR A 7 -13.02 -3.01 -11.88
N PHE A 8 -12.70 -4.30 -11.77
CA PHE A 8 -12.74 -5.02 -10.50
C PHE A 8 -11.77 -4.42 -9.49
N LEU A 9 -10.51 -4.20 -9.88
CA LEU A 9 -9.48 -3.60 -9.03
C LEU A 9 -9.85 -2.18 -8.58
N LYS A 10 -10.34 -1.35 -9.51
CA LYS A 10 -10.90 -0.03 -9.19
C LYS A 10 -11.96 -0.15 -8.09
N LYS A 11 -12.95 -1.02 -8.29
CA LYS A 11 -14.05 -1.18 -7.33
C LYS A 11 -13.57 -1.72 -5.98
N LEU A 12 -12.63 -2.66 -5.97
CA LEU A 12 -12.01 -3.18 -4.76
C LEU A 12 -11.35 -2.06 -3.95
N ILE A 13 -10.52 -1.24 -4.59
CA ILE A 13 -9.78 -0.15 -3.94
C ILE A 13 -10.75 0.95 -3.48
N THR A 14 -11.67 1.41 -4.32
CA THR A 14 -12.69 2.41 -3.94
C THR A 14 -13.51 1.95 -2.74
N LEU A 15 -13.96 0.70 -2.72
CA LEU A 15 -14.72 0.15 -1.59
C LEU A 15 -13.88 0.04 -0.31
N ALA A 16 -12.58 -0.18 -0.42
CA ALA A 16 -11.69 -0.28 0.74
C ALA A 16 -11.33 1.11 1.31
N MET A 17 -11.21 2.13 0.46
CA MET A 17 -10.89 3.50 0.88
C MET A 17 -11.96 4.12 1.81
N ASP A 18 -13.23 3.77 1.60
CA ASP A 18 -14.38 4.19 2.44
C ASP A 18 -14.48 3.43 3.78
N ARG A 19 -13.51 2.55 4.08
CA ARG A 19 -13.55 1.63 5.23
C ARG A 19 -12.36 1.86 6.16
N ARG A 20 -12.20 0.99 7.15
CA ARG A 20 -11.12 1.11 8.15
C ARG A 20 -9.82 0.60 7.53
N ASN A 21 -8.71 0.86 8.22
CA ASN A 21 -7.38 0.44 7.80
C ASN A 21 -7.25 -1.08 7.57
N ARG A 22 -8.12 -1.90 8.21
CA ARG A 22 -8.16 -3.35 7.99
C ARG A 22 -8.59 -3.69 6.57
N GLU A 23 -9.65 -3.07 6.06
CA GLU A 23 -10.17 -3.35 4.72
C GLU A 23 -9.18 -2.86 3.64
N LYS A 24 -8.52 -1.72 3.87
CA LYS A 24 -7.45 -1.20 3.01
C LYS A 24 -6.25 -2.15 2.93
N GLU A 25 -5.88 -2.73 4.06
CA GLU A 25 -4.82 -3.74 4.11
C GLU A 25 -5.23 -5.00 3.34
N ILE A 26 -6.45 -5.49 3.53
CA ILE A 26 -6.95 -6.67 2.81
C ILE A 26 -6.94 -6.42 1.30
N ALA A 27 -7.36 -5.23 0.86
CA ALA A 27 -7.31 -4.86 -0.57
C ALA A 27 -5.88 -4.86 -1.11
N SER A 28 -4.91 -4.32 -0.34
CA SER A 28 -3.49 -4.34 -0.71
C SER A 28 -2.95 -5.76 -0.83
N VAL A 29 -3.26 -6.62 0.15
CA VAL A 29 -2.86 -8.04 0.13
C VAL A 29 -3.48 -8.79 -1.05
N ILE A 30 -4.75 -8.53 -1.38
CA ILE A 30 -5.41 -9.14 -2.54
C ILE A 30 -4.73 -8.72 -3.85
N LEU A 31 -4.42 -7.43 -4.00
CA LEU A 31 -3.74 -6.91 -5.19
C LEU A 31 -2.39 -7.61 -5.37
N SER A 32 -1.58 -7.67 -4.32
CA SER A 32 -0.24 -8.28 -4.38
C SER A 32 -0.26 -9.80 -4.44
N ALA A 33 -1.23 -10.48 -3.85
CA ALA A 33 -1.33 -11.94 -3.96
C ALA A 33 -1.75 -12.39 -5.38
N LEU A 34 -2.56 -11.58 -6.07
CA LEU A 34 -3.20 -11.99 -7.32
C LEU A 34 -2.55 -11.39 -8.58
N HIS A 35 -1.55 -10.51 -8.45
CA HIS A 35 -0.87 -9.89 -9.60
C HIS A 35 0.02 -10.85 -10.42
N MET A 36 0.34 -12.03 -9.91
CA MET A 36 1.11 -13.04 -10.65
C MET A 36 0.22 -14.12 -11.27
N GLU A 37 -1.03 -14.26 -10.80
CA GLU A 37 -1.93 -15.35 -11.20
C GLU A 37 -3.12 -14.87 -12.02
N ILE A 38 -3.67 -13.69 -11.71
CA ILE A 38 -4.97 -13.23 -12.25
C ILE A 38 -4.85 -11.85 -12.93
N PHE A 39 -4.07 -10.93 -12.35
CA PHE A 39 -3.98 -9.56 -12.85
C PHE A 39 -2.62 -9.31 -13.49
N SER A 40 -2.55 -8.94 -14.76
CA SER A 40 -1.30 -8.43 -15.34
C SER A 40 -0.96 -7.05 -14.75
N ALA A 41 0.32 -6.64 -14.86
CA ALA A 41 0.73 -5.28 -14.54
C ALA A 41 -0.10 -4.24 -15.30
N GLU A 42 -0.42 -4.49 -16.58
CA GLU A 42 -1.30 -3.63 -17.38
C GLU A 42 -2.69 -3.48 -16.75
N ASN A 43 -3.29 -4.56 -16.22
CA ASN A 43 -4.59 -4.47 -15.56
C ASN A 43 -4.54 -3.56 -14.31
N ILE A 44 -3.42 -3.58 -13.59
CA ILE A 44 -3.20 -2.77 -12.40
C ILE A 44 -2.96 -1.31 -12.81
N VAL A 45 -2.15 -1.07 -13.85
CA VAL A 45 -1.96 0.26 -14.45
C VAL A 45 -3.31 0.86 -14.88
N ASP A 46 -4.10 0.12 -15.66
CA ASP A 46 -5.43 0.53 -16.11
C ASP A 46 -6.34 0.87 -14.92
N ALA A 47 -6.33 0.04 -13.87
CA ALA A 47 -7.14 0.28 -12.68
C ALA A 47 -6.74 1.59 -11.98
N PHE A 48 -5.43 1.84 -11.83
CA PHE A 48 -4.95 3.07 -11.21
C PHE A 48 -5.21 4.30 -12.07
N VAL A 49 -5.09 4.22 -13.40
CA VAL A 49 -5.53 5.30 -14.29
C VAL A 49 -7.00 5.60 -14.06
N MET A 50 -7.87 4.59 -14.08
CA MET A 50 -9.31 4.79 -13.85
C MET A 50 -9.63 5.33 -12.45
N LEU A 51 -8.85 4.98 -11.42
CA LEU A 51 -9.01 5.48 -10.06
C LEU A 51 -8.64 6.96 -9.96
N LEU A 52 -7.47 7.32 -10.49
CA LEU A 52 -6.93 8.67 -10.48
C LEU A 52 -7.73 9.65 -11.34
N GLU A 53 -8.22 9.21 -12.49
CA GLU A 53 -9.16 9.99 -13.32
C GLU A 53 -10.41 10.39 -12.53
N SER A 54 -10.92 9.48 -11.68
CA SER A 54 -12.09 9.73 -10.84
C SER A 54 -11.74 10.20 -9.42
N ALA A 55 -10.49 10.55 -9.13
CA ALA A 55 -10.07 10.89 -7.77
C ALA A 55 -10.80 12.14 -7.24
N GLU A 56 -10.99 13.16 -8.08
CA GLU A 56 -11.72 14.39 -7.74
C GLU A 56 -13.16 14.08 -7.35
N ASP A 57 -13.87 13.31 -8.17
CA ASP A 57 -15.24 12.87 -7.87
C ASP A 57 -15.28 12.02 -6.60
N THR A 58 -14.29 11.14 -6.40
CA THR A 58 -14.20 10.29 -5.21
C THR A 58 -14.00 11.11 -3.93
N THR A 59 -13.41 12.31 -4.02
CA THR A 59 -13.25 13.19 -2.85
C THR A 59 -14.57 13.70 -2.27
N LEU A 60 -15.67 13.65 -3.05
CA LEU A 60 -17.01 14.00 -2.59
C LEU A 60 -17.52 13.02 -1.51
N ASP A 61 -17.14 11.74 -1.62
CA ASP A 61 -17.51 10.69 -0.67
C ASP A 61 -16.39 10.43 0.35
N ILE A 62 -15.13 10.51 -0.10
CA ILE A 62 -13.94 10.16 0.68
C ILE A 62 -12.94 11.32 0.62
N LEU A 63 -13.01 12.23 1.60
CA LEU A 63 -12.19 13.46 1.63
C LEU A 63 -10.69 13.22 1.39
N ASP A 64 -10.16 12.10 1.88
CA ASP A 64 -8.72 11.77 1.83
C ASP A 64 -8.33 10.84 0.66
N ALA A 65 -9.20 10.67 -0.36
CA ALA A 65 -8.97 9.74 -1.45
C ALA A 65 -7.61 9.90 -2.17
N PRO A 66 -7.08 11.12 -2.44
CA PRO A 66 -5.75 11.27 -3.05
C PRO A 66 -4.64 10.65 -2.20
N ASN A 67 -4.66 10.85 -0.88
CA ASN A 67 -3.67 10.29 0.03
C ASN A 67 -3.75 8.76 0.02
N GLU A 68 -4.95 8.21 0.17
CA GLU A 68 -5.18 6.76 0.15
C GLU A 68 -4.72 6.11 -1.17
N LEU A 69 -5.02 6.73 -2.31
CA LEU A 69 -4.58 6.25 -3.62
C LEU A 69 -3.05 6.29 -3.74
N ALA A 70 -2.37 7.31 -3.21
CA ALA A 70 -0.92 7.33 -3.18
C ALA A 70 -0.33 6.22 -2.31
N TYR A 71 -0.95 5.88 -1.18
CA TYR A 71 -0.56 4.74 -0.36
C TYR A 71 -0.70 3.42 -1.15
N PHE A 72 -1.83 3.20 -1.81
CA PHE A 72 -2.04 2.00 -2.65
C PHE A 72 -1.03 1.91 -3.80
N LEU A 73 -0.74 3.03 -4.49
CA LEU A 73 0.28 3.08 -5.55
C LEU A 73 1.68 2.76 -5.01
N ALA A 74 2.07 3.39 -3.91
CA ALA A 74 3.38 3.16 -3.30
C ALA A 74 3.55 1.70 -2.89
N ARG A 75 2.50 1.10 -2.31
CA ARG A 75 2.51 -0.32 -1.93
C ARG A 75 2.56 -1.26 -3.13
N ALA A 76 1.81 -0.98 -4.18
CA ALA A 76 1.88 -1.80 -5.40
C ALA A 76 3.30 -1.82 -5.98
N VAL A 77 4.04 -0.72 -5.89
CA VAL A 77 5.45 -0.69 -6.32
C VAL A 77 6.39 -1.42 -5.34
N MET A 78 6.22 -1.23 -4.04
CA MET A 78 7.05 -1.91 -3.02
C MET A 78 6.82 -3.42 -2.94
N GLU A 79 5.64 -3.90 -3.31
CA GLU A 79 5.25 -5.31 -3.29
C GLU A 79 5.40 -5.97 -4.68
N ASP A 80 6.17 -5.34 -5.58
CA ASP A 80 6.51 -5.79 -6.94
C ASP A 80 5.31 -5.99 -7.90
N ALA A 81 4.11 -5.54 -7.51
CA ALA A 81 2.93 -5.58 -8.35
C ALA A 81 2.97 -4.54 -9.49
N LEU A 82 3.74 -3.46 -9.32
CA LEU A 82 4.07 -2.47 -10.33
C LEU A 82 5.56 -2.17 -10.32
N ALA A 83 6.15 -1.92 -11.50
CA ALA A 83 7.50 -1.37 -11.57
C ALA A 83 7.48 0.15 -11.36
N PRO A 84 8.58 0.77 -10.88
CA PRO A 84 8.67 2.22 -10.76
C PRO A 84 8.37 2.98 -12.05
N LEU A 85 8.70 2.39 -13.21
CA LEU A 85 8.41 2.98 -14.53
C LEU A 85 6.90 3.08 -14.81
N ASN A 86 6.09 2.17 -14.25
CA ASN A 86 4.63 2.21 -14.42
C ASN A 86 4.00 3.45 -13.78
N LEU A 87 4.63 4.08 -12.77
CA LEU A 87 4.14 5.35 -12.23
C LEU A 87 4.21 6.47 -13.26
N ALA A 88 5.30 6.52 -14.04
CA ALA A 88 5.44 7.50 -15.13
C ALA A 88 4.43 7.21 -16.25
N GLU A 89 4.20 5.95 -16.57
CA GLU A 89 3.18 5.52 -17.52
C GLU A 89 1.78 5.94 -17.08
N ILE A 90 1.39 5.66 -15.83
CA ILE A 90 0.10 6.08 -15.26
C ILE A 90 -0.05 7.59 -15.39
N ALA A 91 0.93 8.38 -14.95
CA ALA A 91 0.88 9.84 -15.03
C ALA A 91 0.71 10.35 -16.47
N ASN A 92 1.38 9.73 -17.45
CA ASN A 92 1.27 10.10 -18.87
C ASN A 92 -0.08 9.76 -19.50
N ARG A 93 -0.81 8.78 -18.92
CA ARG A 93 -2.14 8.36 -19.40
C ARG A 93 -3.26 9.21 -18.80
N LEU A 94 -2.99 10.01 -17.78
CA LEU A 94 -4.00 10.88 -17.18
C LEU A 94 -4.35 12.08 -18.08
N PRO A 95 -5.59 12.57 -18.03
CA PRO A 95 -5.98 13.80 -18.68
C PRO A 95 -5.14 15.01 -18.18
N PRO A 96 -4.86 16.00 -19.05
CA PRO A 96 -4.19 17.22 -18.63
C PRO A 96 -5.03 17.96 -17.57
N ASN A 97 -4.37 18.55 -16.57
CA ASN A 97 -4.97 19.23 -15.41
C ASN A 97 -5.77 18.34 -14.44
N ASN A 98 -5.56 17.02 -14.44
CA ASN A 98 -6.13 16.12 -13.45
C ASN A 98 -5.26 16.06 -12.16
N SER A 99 -5.89 16.18 -10.99
CA SER A 99 -5.20 16.08 -9.68
C SER A 99 -4.56 14.72 -9.38
N GLY A 100 -4.86 13.69 -10.17
CA GLY A 100 -4.21 12.38 -10.09
C GLY A 100 -2.70 12.43 -10.31
N SER A 101 -2.19 13.41 -11.07
CA SER A 101 -0.73 13.59 -11.23
C SER A 101 -0.03 13.94 -9.91
N GLU A 102 -0.67 14.78 -9.08
CA GLU A 102 -0.17 15.11 -7.74
C GLU A 102 -0.15 13.88 -6.84
N THR A 103 -1.16 13.02 -6.97
CA THR A 103 -1.23 11.73 -6.26
C THR A 103 -0.09 10.79 -6.65
N VAL A 104 0.26 10.72 -7.94
CA VAL A 104 1.42 9.94 -8.41
C VAL A 104 2.73 10.50 -7.84
N HIS A 105 2.90 11.82 -7.83
CA HIS A 105 4.08 12.46 -7.21
C HIS A 105 4.19 12.20 -5.70
N MET A 106 3.05 12.16 -5.00
CA MET A 106 3.01 11.77 -3.60
C MET A 106 3.44 10.31 -3.42
N ALA A 107 2.95 9.38 -4.25
CA ALA A 107 3.37 7.98 -4.22
C ALA A 107 4.88 7.82 -4.44
N GLN A 108 5.44 8.55 -5.42
CA GLN A 108 6.88 8.60 -5.67
C GLN A 108 7.66 9.11 -4.44
N SER A 109 7.14 10.13 -3.77
CA SER A 109 7.76 10.68 -2.56
C SER A 109 7.73 9.69 -1.40
N LEU A 110 6.64 8.94 -1.24
CA LEU A 110 6.51 7.87 -0.25
C LEU A 110 7.52 6.74 -0.50
N ILE A 111 7.68 6.31 -1.75
CA ILE A 111 8.67 5.31 -2.15
C ILE A 111 10.10 5.83 -1.93
N ALA A 112 10.39 7.09 -2.27
CA ALA A 112 11.70 7.68 -2.05
C ALA A 112 12.04 7.78 -0.55
N ALA A 113 11.07 8.19 0.28
CA ALA A 113 11.20 8.25 1.72
C ALA A 113 11.45 6.87 2.35
N GLN A 114 10.78 5.83 1.86
CA GLN A 114 11.02 4.44 2.27
C GLN A 114 12.49 4.04 2.01
N HIS A 115 13.00 4.25 0.80
CA HIS A 115 14.41 3.93 0.46
C HIS A 115 15.44 4.81 1.20
N ALA A 116 15.07 6.04 1.54
CA ALA A 116 15.92 6.92 2.36
C ALA A 116 15.92 6.46 3.83
N GLY A 117 14.78 6.01 4.35
CA GLY A 117 14.62 5.47 5.69
C GLY A 117 15.24 4.09 5.89
N GLU A 118 15.40 3.28 4.84
CA GLU A 118 16.16 2.02 4.87
C GLU A 118 17.67 2.21 5.11
N ARG A 119 18.18 3.45 4.94
CA ARG A 119 19.57 3.82 5.27
C ARG A 119 19.76 4.24 6.74
N ALA A 120 18.68 4.33 7.52
CA ALA A 120 18.70 4.62 8.95
C ALA A 120 18.00 3.50 9.73
N PRO A 121 18.66 2.81 10.67
CA PRO A 121 18.02 1.71 11.38
C PRO A 121 16.83 2.23 12.21
N GLY A 122 15.61 1.83 11.84
CA GLY A 122 14.41 1.96 12.68
C GLY A 122 13.38 3.05 12.33
N ALA A 123 13.59 3.88 11.30
CA ALA A 123 12.68 5.01 11.01
C ALA A 123 11.85 4.86 9.71
N GLY A 124 12.37 4.14 8.70
CA GLY A 124 11.75 4.09 7.37
C GLY A 124 10.46 3.28 7.26
N VAL A 125 10.19 2.41 8.23
CA VAL A 125 9.19 1.35 8.05
C VAL A 125 7.77 1.78 8.40
N ALA A 126 7.60 2.83 9.20
CA ALA A 126 6.32 3.19 9.82
C ALA A 126 5.32 3.93 8.91
N VAL A 127 5.78 4.57 7.83
CA VAL A 127 4.92 5.47 7.04
C VAL A 127 3.92 4.70 6.18
N LEU A 128 4.26 3.49 5.72
CA LEU A 128 3.41 2.68 4.82
C LEU A 128 3.06 1.29 5.39
N ALA A 129 3.61 0.93 6.56
CA ALA A 129 3.45 -0.41 7.08
C ALA A 129 2.03 -0.67 7.59
N GLY A 130 1.34 -1.57 6.87
CA GLY A 130 0.14 -2.22 7.37
C GLY A 130 0.37 -3.03 8.65
N PRO A 131 -0.70 -3.49 9.33
CA PRO A 131 -0.60 -4.27 10.56
C PRO A 131 0.26 -5.53 10.44
N TRP A 132 0.27 -6.20 9.28
CA TRP A 132 1.04 -7.42 9.05
C TRP A 132 2.55 -7.14 8.90
N ARG A 133 2.92 -6.06 8.19
CA ARG A 133 4.33 -5.67 8.06
C ARG A 133 4.87 -5.17 9.39
N MET A 134 4.09 -4.35 10.11
CA MET A 134 4.42 -3.97 11.49
C MET A 134 4.51 -5.17 12.44
N LEU A 135 3.68 -6.20 12.27
CA LEU A 135 3.77 -7.44 13.03
C LEU A 135 5.06 -8.20 12.66
N LYS A 136 5.38 -8.31 11.37
CA LYS A 136 6.61 -8.95 10.88
C LYS A 136 7.85 -8.24 11.41
N ASP A 137 7.89 -6.91 11.37
CA ASP A 137 9.00 -6.10 11.88
C ASP A 137 9.11 -6.20 13.41
N LYS A 138 7.97 -6.20 14.11
CA LYS A 138 7.94 -6.44 15.57
C LYS A 138 8.47 -7.84 15.89
N ILE A 139 8.04 -8.87 15.17
CA ILE A 139 8.52 -10.25 15.34
C ILE A 139 10.01 -10.35 15.02
N GLN A 140 10.48 -9.68 13.96
CA GLN A 140 11.89 -9.69 13.59
C GLN A 140 12.76 -9.01 14.65
N LYS A 141 12.36 -7.82 15.10
CA LYS A 141 13.04 -7.10 16.18
C LYS A 141 13.04 -7.89 17.50
N LEU A 142 11.91 -8.56 17.81
CA LEU A 142 11.79 -9.49 18.93
C LEU A 142 12.80 -10.64 18.85
N LEU A 143 13.05 -11.19 17.65
CA LEU A 143 14.02 -12.26 17.44
C LEU A 143 15.46 -11.76 17.57
N GLU A 144 15.76 -10.58 17.05
CA GLU A 144 17.07 -9.92 17.21
C GLU A 144 17.37 -9.60 18.69
N GLU A 145 16.38 -9.12 19.45
CA GLU A 145 16.47 -8.87 20.90
C GLU A 145 16.60 -10.18 21.71
N TYR A 146 15.97 -11.26 21.26
CA TYR A 146 16.13 -12.58 21.86
C TYR A 146 17.55 -13.15 21.65
N GLU A 147 18.11 -13.00 20.45
CA GLU A 147 19.48 -13.43 20.13
C GLU A 147 20.56 -12.61 20.84
N SER A 148 20.31 -11.31 21.10
CA SER A 148 21.22 -10.45 21.87
C SER A 148 21.17 -10.67 23.39
N GLY A 149 20.19 -11.43 23.88
CA GLY A 149 20.06 -11.81 25.30
C GLY A 149 19.46 -10.74 26.21
N GLU A 150 19.01 -9.61 25.65
CA GLU A 150 18.40 -8.52 26.40
C GLU A 150 16.86 -8.69 26.45
N VAL A 151 16.39 -9.27 27.56
CA VAL A 151 15.00 -9.13 28.09
C VAL A 151 13.91 -10.03 27.46
N ILE A 152 13.95 -11.33 27.79
CA ILE A 152 12.89 -12.34 27.52
C ILE A 152 11.47 -11.89 27.98
N ASN A 153 11.36 -11.05 29.01
CA ASN A 153 10.08 -10.60 29.57
C ASN A 153 9.37 -9.51 28.74
N GLU A 154 10.12 -8.58 28.12
CA GLU A 154 9.55 -7.58 27.21
C GLU A 154 9.06 -8.25 25.93
N ALA A 155 9.78 -9.28 25.48
CA ALA A 155 9.39 -10.06 24.32
C ALA A 155 8.00 -10.71 24.48
N CYS A 156 7.77 -11.34 25.65
CA CYS A 156 6.48 -11.91 26.01
C CYS A 156 5.36 -10.87 26.15
N GLN A 157 5.69 -9.67 26.65
CA GLN A 157 4.71 -8.59 26.83
C GLN A 157 4.32 -7.95 25.48
N CYS A 158 5.26 -7.81 24.54
CA CYS A 158 4.98 -7.39 23.16
C CYS A 158 4.06 -8.36 22.43
N ILE A 159 4.23 -9.68 22.60
CA ILE A 159 3.32 -10.71 22.05
C ILE A 159 1.90 -10.60 22.62
N ARG A 160 1.76 -10.31 23.92
CA ARG A 160 0.43 -10.08 24.53
C ARG A 160 -0.23 -8.79 24.04
N ASN A 161 0.56 -7.76 23.77
CA ASN A 161 0.09 -6.48 23.22
C ASN A 161 -0.17 -6.53 21.71
N LEU A 162 0.29 -7.58 21.02
CA LEU A 162 0.02 -7.86 19.60
C LEU A 162 -1.38 -8.45 19.37
N ALA A 163 -2.30 -8.34 20.34
CA ALA A 163 -3.68 -8.84 20.29
C ALA A 163 -4.47 -8.26 19.09
N MET A 164 -4.22 -8.82 17.92
CA MET A 164 -5.05 -8.77 16.74
C MET A 164 -6.22 -9.72 17.03
N PRO A 165 -7.47 -9.24 17.07
CA PRO A 165 -8.60 -10.15 17.18
C PRO A 165 -8.68 -10.97 15.89
N PHE A 166 -8.23 -12.22 15.98
CA PHE A 166 -8.65 -13.24 15.02
C PHE A 166 -10.13 -13.51 15.28
N ARG A 167 -10.98 -12.83 14.52
CA ARG A 167 -12.37 -13.20 14.28
C ARG A 167 -12.59 -13.28 12.79
#